data_AF-A0A412RXT3-F1
#
_entry.id   AF-A0A412RXT3-F1
#
_cell.length_a   1.000
_cell.length_b   1.000
_cell.length_c   1.000
_cell.angle_alpha   90.00
_cell.angle_beta   90.00
_cell.angle_gamma   90.00
#
_symmetry.space_group_name_H-M   'P 1'
#
loop_
_entity.id
_entity.type
_entity.pdbx_description
1 polymer ?
#
loop_
_entity_poly.entity_id
_entity_poly.type
_entity_poly.pdbx_seq_one_letter_code
_entity_poly.pdbx_strand_id
1 'polypeptide(L)'
;MEKKICFAVDSDIYEKFCLALNLTNESENVAIETCMRWYIAKSFEKAYQEYNPKAANRANESKDYYGKAIQRIPIWSLRPTQYNHKIIRAYFEAVDIAGEATLTMMERLCSDKNHPDLYVPTFKNNYSQMKIDGPKSHGKVFEDDGERVWIWSEVEKVLLQYKNSFYQGGE
;
A
#
# COMPACT_ATOMS: atom_id res chain seq x y z
N MET A 1 -24.05 -20.81 -5.80
CA MET A 1 -25.25 -21.35 -5.10
C MET A 1 -25.52 -20.41 -3.94
N GLU A 2 -26.62 -19.66 -3.97
CA GLU A 2 -26.91 -18.64 -2.95
C GLU A 2 -27.72 -19.26 -1.81
N LYS A 3 -27.38 -18.88 -0.57
CA LYS A 3 -28.14 -19.26 0.63
C LYS A 3 -28.67 -17.99 1.30
N LYS A 4 -29.97 -17.96 1.56
CA LYS A 4 -30.61 -16.91 2.35
C LYS A 4 -30.51 -17.27 3.84
N ILE A 5 -30.07 -16.31 4.64
CA ILE A 5 -29.91 -16.44 6.08
C ILE A 5 -30.64 -15.29 6.77
N CYS A 6 -31.24 -15.56 7.93
CA CYS A 6 -31.90 -14.56 8.76
C CYS A 6 -31.37 -14.66 10.19
N PHE A 7 -31.12 -13.53 10.83
CA PHE A 7 -30.66 -13.44 12.21
C PHE A 7 -31.18 -12.16 12.85
N ALA A 8 -31.23 -12.14 14.18
CA ALA A 8 -31.55 -10.95 14.93
C ALA A 8 -30.26 -10.16 15.23
N VAL A 9 -30.32 -8.83 15.10
CA VAL A 9 -29.24 -7.90 15.46
C VAL A 9 -29.83 -6.88 16.41
N ASP A 10 -29.01 -6.40 17.34
CA ASP A 10 -29.36 -5.25 18.15
C ASP A 10 -29.64 -4.00 17.28
N SER A 11 -30.69 -3.25 17.62
CA SER A 11 -31.16 -2.12 16.79
C SER A 11 -30.11 -1.03 16.65
N ASP A 12 -29.42 -0.67 17.73
CA ASP A 12 -28.40 0.38 17.72
C ASP A 12 -27.20 -0.04 16.85
N ILE A 13 -26.84 -1.32 16.89
CA ILE A 13 -25.79 -1.87 16.03
C ILE A 13 -26.22 -1.82 14.55
N TYR A 14 -27.45 -2.23 14.23
CA TYR A 14 -27.94 -2.22 12.85
C TYR A 14 -28.04 -0.79 12.30
N GLU A 15 -28.53 0.17 13.08
CA GLU A 15 -28.61 1.58 12.68
C GLU A 15 -27.22 2.17 12.39
N LYS A 16 -26.24 1.91 13.26
CA LYS A 16 -24.84 2.32 13.03
C LYS A 16 -24.24 1.66 11.79
N PHE A 17 -24.58 0.41 11.53
CA PHE A 17 -24.17 -0.29 10.32
C PHE A 17 -24.77 0.36 9.06
N CYS A 18 -26.06 0.72 9.06
CA CYS A 18 -26.67 1.46 7.95
C CYS A 18 -26.01 2.83 7.71
N LEU A 19 -25.65 3.56 8.78
CA LEU A 19 -24.91 4.81 8.66
C LEU A 19 -23.53 4.59 8.01
N ALA A 20 -22.82 3.52 8.40
CA ALA A 20 -21.54 3.17 7.80
C ALA A 20 -21.67 2.83 6.31
N LEU A 21 -22.70 2.06 5.91
CA LEU A 21 -22.97 1.75 4.50
C LEU A 21 -23.19 3.01 3.65
N ASN A 22 -23.90 4.00 4.18
CA ASN A 22 -24.12 5.27 3.48
C ASN A 22 -22.82 6.07 3.30
N LEU A 23 -21.90 6.01 4.27
CA LEU A 23 -20.60 6.68 4.17
C LEU A 23 -19.67 6.01 3.15
N THR A 24 -19.74 4.68 3.03
CA THR A 24 -18.88 3.91 2.10
C THR A 24 -19.53 3.70 0.73
N ASN A 25 -20.81 4.05 0.58
CA ASN A 25 -21.63 3.80 -0.61
C ASN A 25 -21.65 2.32 -1.02
N GLU A 26 -21.62 1.42 -0.03
CA GLU A 26 -21.64 -0.03 -0.21
C GLU A 26 -23.05 -0.60 -0.02
N SER A 27 -23.34 -1.72 -0.68
CA SER A 27 -24.58 -2.45 -0.43
C SER A 27 -24.48 -3.35 0.80
N GLU A 28 -25.59 -3.52 1.51
CA GLU A 28 -25.69 -4.35 2.71
C GLU A 28 -25.14 -5.78 2.49
N ASN A 29 -25.55 -6.43 1.41
CA ASN A 29 -25.10 -7.79 1.07
C ASN A 29 -23.59 -7.87 0.88
N VAL A 30 -22.99 -6.88 0.19
CA VAL A 30 -21.54 -6.85 -0.06
C VAL A 30 -20.78 -6.66 1.23
N ALA A 31 -21.23 -5.76 2.11
CA ALA A 31 -20.60 -5.54 3.39
C ALA A 31 -20.70 -6.76 4.30
N ILE A 32 -21.88 -7.39 4.39
CA ILE A 32 -22.08 -8.61 5.19
C ILE A 32 -21.21 -9.76 4.67
N GLU A 33 -21.18 -10.01 3.36
CA GLU A 33 -20.32 -11.04 2.79
C GLU A 33 -18.84 -10.76 3.05
N THR A 34 -18.43 -9.50 2.95
CA THR A 34 -17.05 -9.07 3.23
C THR A 34 -16.69 -9.33 4.70
N CYS A 35 -17.58 -8.98 5.62
CA CYS A 35 -17.43 -9.28 7.04
C CYS A 35 -17.36 -10.79 7.30
N MET A 36 -18.17 -11.60 6.63
CA MET A 36 -18.10 -13.06 6.75
C MET A 36 -16.76 -13.63 6.26
N ARG A 37 -16.28 -13.17 5.10
CA ARG A 37 -14.96 -13.58 4.57
C ARG A 37 -13.84 -13.18 5.52
N TRP A 38 -13.90 -11.97 6.06
CA TRP A 38 -12.95 -11.50 7.06
C TRP A 38 -12.97 -12.36 8.32
N TYR A 39 -14.16 -12.66 8.85
CA TYR A 39 -14.33 -13.49 10.03
C TYR A 39 -13.79 -14.92 9.80
N ILE A 40 -14.07 -15.51 8.64
CA ILE A 40 -13.54 -16.82 8.23
C ILE A 40 -12.01 -16.80 8.19
N ALA A 41 -11.42 -15.82 7.50
CA ALA A 41 -9.97 -15.71 7.38
C ALA A 41 -9.30 -15.56 8.75
N LYS A 42 -9.84 -14.68 9.61
CA LYS A 42 -9.34 -14.45 10.97
C LYS A 42 -9.48 -15.69 11.86
N SER A 43 -10.58 -16.43 11.73
CA SER A 43 -10.81 -17.65 12.50
C SER A 43 -9.83 -18.75 12.11
N PHE A 44 -9.58 -18.94 10.81
CA PHE A 44 -8.58 -19.90 10.34
C PHE A 44 -7.16 -19.49 10.70
N GLU A 45 -6.83 -18.20 10.62
CA GLU A 45 -5.55 -17.68 11.07
C GLU A 45 -5.31 -17.99 12.55
N LYS A 46 -6.30 -17.73 13.41
CA LYS A 46 -6.22 -18.04 14.84
C LYS A 46 -6.04 -19.54 15.09
N ALA A 47 -6.84 -20.38 14.45
CA ALA A 47 -6.73 -21.84 14.58
C ALA A 47 -5.37 -22.36 14.09
N TYR A 48 -4.83 -21.78 13.01
CA TYR A 48 -3.51 -22.12 12.49
C TYR A 48 -2.39 -21.72 13.47
N GLN A 49 -2.50 -20.55 14.10
CA GLN A 49 -1.55 -20.08 15.11
C GLN A 49 -1.57 -20.96 16.37
N GLU A 50 -2.74 -21.44 16.79
CA GLU A 50 -2.88 -22.39 17.91
C GLU A 50 -2.25 -23.75 17.59
N TYR A 51 -2.36 -24.23 16.34
CA TYR A 51 -1.78 -25.51 15.90
C TYR A 51 -0.26 -25.45 15.63
N ASN A 52 0.29 -24.27 15.34
CA ASN A 52 1.71 -24.08 15.04
C ASN A 52 2.32 -22.95 15.91
N PRO A 53 2.81 -23.26 17.13
CA PRO A 53 3.27 -22.24 18.09
C PRO A 53 4.49 -21.43 17.63
N LYS A 54 5.21 -21.88 16.58
CA LYS A 54 6.26 -21.07 15.94
C LYS A 54 5.71 -19.92 15.07
N ALA A 55 4.44 -19.99 14.64
CA ALA A 55 3.73 -18.92 13.95
C ALA A 55 3.15 -17.87 14.93
N ALA A 56 2.75 -18.29 16.14
CA ALA A 56 2.22 -17.41 17.18
C ALA A 56 3.26 -16.35 17.65
N ASN A 57 4.55 -16.67 17.67
CA ASN A 57 5.62 -15.70 17.97
C ASN A 57 5.76 -14.58 16.91
N ARG A 58 5.14 -14.70 15.74
CA ARG A 58 5.05 -13.62 14.74
C ARG A 58 3.74 -12.82 14.83
N ALA A 59 2.75 -13.31 15.57
CA ALA A 59 1.42 -12.71 15.67
C ALA A 59 1.28 -11.69 16.81
N ASN A 60 2.26 -11.61 17.72
CA ASN A 60 2.34 -10.58 18.75
C ASN A 60 2.80 -9.20 18.23
N GLU A 61 3.13 -9.08 16.93
CA GLU A 61 3.29 -7.80 16.24
C GLU A 61 1.92 -7.30 15.72
N SER A 62 0.92 -7.19 16.60
CA SER A 62 -0.35 -6.57 16.20
C SER A 62 -0.31 -5.07 16.47
N LYS A 63 -0.56 -4.30 15.39
CA LYS A 63 -1.12 -2.93 15.28
C LYS A 63 -0.17 -1.95 14.58
N ASP A 64 -0.67 -1.31 13.53
CA ASP A 64 -0.03 -0.34 12.63
C ASP A 64 0.94 -0.86 11.56
N TYR A 65 0.45 -1.69 10.64
CA TYR A 65 1.10 -1.83 9.32
C TYR A 65 0.72 -0.70 8.35
N TYR A 66 -0.21 0.18 8.74
CA TYR A 66 -0.67 1.29 7.93
C TYR A 66 0.35 2.43 7.92
N GLY A 67 0.71 2.91 6.74
CA GLY A 67 1.68 3.98 6.56
C GLY A 67 3.12 3.55 6.86
N LYS A 68 3.52 2.29 6.68
CA LYS A 68 4.92 1.86 6.93
C LYS A 68 5.96 2.66 6.17
N ALA A 69 5.60 3.17 4.99
CA ALA A 69 6.47 4.01 4.20
C ALA A 69 6.79 5.34 4.90
N ILE A 70 5.93 5.87 5.77
CA ILE A 70 6.16 7.11 6.55
C ILE A 70 7.50 7.03 7.30
N GLN A 71 7.77 5.91 7.97
CA GLN A 71 8.99 5.71 8.74
C GLN A 71 10.22 5.42 7.84
N ARG A 72 9.99 5.00 6.60
CA ARG A 72 11.04 4.53 5.69
C ARG A 72 11.46 5.57 4.66
N ILE A 73 10.58 6.48 4.27
CA ILE A 73 10.85 7.58 3.34
C ILE A 73 12.11 8.38 3.76
N PRO A 74 12.28 8.78 5.03
CA PRO A 74 13.51 9.46 5.46
C PRO A 74 14.77 8.63 5.17
N ILE A 75 14.70 7.32 5.43
CA ILE A 75 15.82 6.39 5.20
C ILE A 75 16.08 6.19 3.70
N TRP A 76 15.03 6.02 2.90
CA TRP A 76 15.15 5.87 1.45
C TRP A 76 15.68 7.13 0.79
N SER A 77 15.30 8.31 1.28
CA SER A 77 15.78 9.59 0.73
C SER A 77 17.30 9.73 0.82
N LEU A 78 17.95 9.08 1.79
CA LEU A 78 19.40 9.12 2.01
C LEU A 78 20.15 7.94 1.36
N ARG A 79 19.48 7.09 0.59
CA ARG A 79 20.07 5.85 0.03
C ARG A 79 19.88 5.77 -1.49
N PRO A 80 20.65 6.54 -2.28
CA PRO A 80 20.47 6.65 -3.74
C PRO A 80 20.64 5.33 -4.50
N THR A 81 21.33 4.35 -3.91
CA THR A 81 21.54 3.04 -4.52
C THR A 81 20.32 2.12 -4.41
N GLN A 82 19.38 2.37 -3.49
CA GLN A 82 18.22 1.50 -3.28
C GLN A 82 17.13 1.73 -4.34
N TYR A 83 16.51 0.65 -4.82
CA TYR A 83 15.46 0.75 -5.84
C TYR A 83 14.26 1.62 -5.42
N ASN A 84 13.86 1.60 -4.15
CA ASN A 84 12.79 2.47 -3.67
C ASN A 84 13.15 3.96 -3.83
N HIS A 85 14.40 4.33 -3.58
CA HIS A 85 14.87 5.69 -3.82
C HIS A 85 14.77 6.05 -5.30
N LYS A 86 15.31 5.19 -6.17
CA LYS A 86 15.33 5.41 -7.61
C LYS A 86 13.92 5.54 -8.20
N ILE A 87 12.98 4.72 -7.74
CA ILE A 87 11.58 4.77 -8.19
C ILE A 87 10.89 6.06 -7.72
N ILE A 88 11.11 6.49 -6.47
CA ILE A 88 10.57 7.76 -5.96
C ILE A 88 11.16 8.95 -6.72
N ARG A 89 12.47 8.93 -6.99
CA ARG A 89 13.12 9.93 -7.82
C ARG A 89 12.55 9.95 -9.24
N ALA A 90 12.36 8.78 -9.86
CA ALA A 90 11.76 8.67 -11.19
C ALA A 90 10.32 9.21 -11.24
N TYR A 91 9.54 9.03 -10.17
CA TYR A 91 8.22 9.65 -10.04
C TYR A 91 8.33 11.18 -10.09
N PHE A 92 9.18 11.78 -9.25
CA PHE A 92 9.31 13.22 -9.22
C PHE A 92 9.89 13.79 -10.52
N GLU A 93 10.86 13.12 -11.14
CA GLU A 93 11.37 13.52 -12.46
C GLU A 93 10.29 13.42 -13.56
N ALA A 94 9.44 12.39 -13.53
CA ALA A 94 8.32 12.31 -14.48
C ALA A 94 7.34 13.49 -14.31
N VAL A 95 7.00 13.84 -13.06
CA VAL A 95 6.16 15.01 -12.76
C VAL A 95 6.83 16.31 -13.20
N ASP A 96 8.13 16.50 -12.94
CA ASP A 96 8.84 17.71 -13.34
C ASP A 96 8.93 17.84 -14.88
N ILE A 97 9.03 16.73 -15.62
CA ILE A 97 9.10 16.72 -17.09
C ILE A 97 7.73 16.98 -17.74
N ALA A 98 6.67 16.31 -17.27
CA ALA A 98 5.39 16.22 -17.98
C ALA A 98 4.21 16.86 -17.21
N GLY A 99 4.41 17.32 -15.98
CA GLY A 99 3.35 17.78 -15.08
C GLY A 99 2.60 16.64 -14.37
N GLU A 100 2.79 15.40 -14.81
CA GLU A 100 2.21 14.20 -14.21
C GLU A 100 3.12 12.98 -14.40
N ALA A 101 2.98 11.99 -13.52
CA ALA A 101 3.66 10.71 -13.66
C ALA A 101 2.75 9.67 -14.31
N THR A 102 3.26 8.98 -15.32
CA THR A 102 2.63 7.78 -15.88
C THR A 102 3.51 6.57 -15.67
N LEU A 103 2.90 5.39 -15.57
CA LEU A 103 3.62 4.12 -15.39
C LEU A 103 4.62 3.89 -16.52
N THR A 104 4.25 4.21 -17.75
CA THR A 104 5.12 4.08 -18.93
C THR A 104 6.33 5.02 -18.85
N MET A 105 6.15 6.26 -18.42
CA MET A 105 7.26 7.21 -18.28
C MET A 105 8.21 6.79 -17.16
N MET A 106 7.67 6.42 -16.00
CA MET A 106 8.48 5.92 -14.88
C MET A 106 9.25 4.65 -15.25
N GLU A 107 8.60 3.69 -15.93
CA GLU A 107 9.26 2.47 -16.40
C GLU A 107 10.39 2.77 -17.38
N ARG A 108 10.19 3.72 -18.30
CA ARG A 108 11.21 4.16 -19.25
C ARG A 108 12.41 4.77 -18.54
N LEU A 109 12.18 5.69 -17.60
CA LEU A 109 13.24 6.31 -16.78
C LEU A 109 14.03 5.26 -16.00
N CYS A 110 13.35 4.30 -15.38
CA CYS A 110 13.99 3.25 -14.60
C CYS A 110 14.67 2.15 -15.44
N SER A 111 14.43 2.08 -16.75
CA SER A 111 15.01 1.05 -17.61
C SER A 111 16.30 1.50 -18.31
N ASP A 112 16.66 2.79 -18.22
CA ASP A 112 17.86 3.31 -18.88
C ASP A 112 19.14 3.01 -18.09
N LYS A 113 20.00 2.15 -18.65
CA LYS A 113 21.29 1.77 -18.06
C LYS A 113 22.30 2.91 -18.04
N ASN A 114 22.12 3.92 -18.88
CA ASN A 114 22.98 5.11 -18.93
C ASN A 114 22.62 6.14 -17.85
N HIS A 115 21.50 5.93 -17.14
CA HIS A 115 21.07 6.72 -16.00
C HIS A 115 21.09 5.84 -14.73
N PRO A 116 22.28 5.51 -14.19
CA PRO A 116 22.40 4.59 -13.05
C PRO A 116 21.67 5.07 -11.80
N ASP A 117 21.46 6.37 -11.67
CA ASP A 117 20.71 7.01 -10.58
C ASP A 117 19.23 6.63 -10.54
N LEU A 118 18.66 6.23 -11.69
CA LEU A 118 17.27 5.79 -11.81
C LEU A 118 17.14 4.32 -12.19
N TYR A 119 18.22 3.70 -12.65
CA TYR A 119 18.19 2.34 -13.18
C TYR A 119 17.74 1.30 -12.14
N VAL A 120 16.60 0.65 -12.43
CA VAL A 120 15.99 -0.45 -11.69
C VAL A 120 15.60 -1.57 -12.67
N PRO A 121 16.42 -2.61 -12.84
CA PRO A 121 16.20 -3.68 -13.83
C PRO A 121 14.91 -4.48 -13.59
N THR A 122 14.38 -4.45 -12.37
CA THR A 122 13.15 -5.14 -11.96
C THR A 122 12.06 -4.15 -11.55
N PHE A 123 11.95 -3.03 -12.29
CA PHE A 123 11.02 -1.93 -11.99
C PHE A 123 9.63 -2.41 -11.61
N LYS A 124 8.95 -3.18 -12.47
CA LYS A 124 7.56 -3.64 -12.24
C LYS A 124 7.37 -4.36 -10.90
N ASN A 125 8.33 -5.21 -10.53
CA ASN A 125 8.26 -5.98 -9.28
C ASN A 125 8.53 -5.13 -8.03
N ASN A 126 9.37 -4.10 -8.14
CA ASN A 126 9.61 -3.20 -7.01
C ASN A 126 8.48 -2.18 -6.88
N TYR A 127 8.04 -1.61 -8.00
CA TYR A 127 6.91 -0.69 -8.05
C TYR A 127 5.64 -1.34 -7.51
N SER A 128 5.31 -2.59 -7.89
CA SER A 128 4.14 -3.29 -7.35
C SER A 128 4.19 -3.47 -5.83
N GLN A 129 5.37 -3.65 -5.25
CA GLN A 129 5.54 -3.71 -3.79
C GLN A 129 5.33 -2.35 -3.11
N MET A 130 5.61 -1.25 -3.81
CA MET A 130 5.33 0.12 -3.35
C MET A 130 3.85 0.52 -3.50
N LYS A 131 2.99 -0.36 -4.01
CA LYS A 131 1.52 -0.17 -4.02
C LYS A 131 0.81 -0.89 -2.86
N ILE A 132 1.53 -1.67 -2.06
CA ILE A 132 0.95 -2.60 -1.09
C ILE A 132 1.43 -2.25 0.33
N ASP A 133 0.51 -2.13 1.28
CA ASP A 133 0.82 -1.87 2.70
C ASP A 133 0.54 -3.08 3.61
N GLY A 134 0.80 -4.28 3.09
CA GLY A 134 0.58 -5.54 3.81
C GLY A 134 1.75 -5.94 4.70
N PRO A 135 1.61 -6.91 5.61
CA PRO A 135 2.61 -7.25 6.64
C PRO A 135 4.03 -7.47 6.11
N LYS A 136 4.19 -8.09 4.94
CA LYS A 136 5.49 -8.39 4.32
C LYS A 136 5.97 -7.34 3.30
N SER A 137 5.22 -6.27 3.08
CA SER A 137 5.58 -5.25 2.10
C SER A 137 6.59 -4.24 2.64
N HIS A 138 7.21 -3.50 1.74
CA HIS A 138 8.09 -2.39 2.13
C HIS A 138 7.35 -1.12 2.55
N GLY A 139 6.03 -1.08 2.37
CA GLY A 139 5.17 0.07 2.61
C GLY A 139 4.61 0.64 1.30
N LYS A 140 3.35 1.07 1.32
CA LYS A 140 2.72 1.71 0.16
C LYS A 140 3.17 3.17 0.03
N VAL A 141 3.45 3.58 -1.20
CA VAL A 141 3.83 4.95 -1.58
C VAL A 141 2.97 5.46 -2.71
N PHE A 142 2.62 4.59 -3.67
CA PHE A 142 1.91 4.98 -4.88
C PHE A 142 0.54 4.33 -4.99
N GLU A 143 -0.32 5.01 -5.72
CA GLU A 143 -1.55 4.53 -6.31
C GLU A 143 -1.52 4.80 -7.81
N ASP A 144 -2.28 4.02 -8.57
CA ASP A 144 -2.48 4.26 -10.00
C ASP A 144 -3.82 3.71 -10.47
N ASP A 145 -4.30 4.24 -11.60
CA ASP A 145 -5.48 3.78 -12.32
C ASP A 145 -5.14 2.81 -13.47
N GLY A 146 -3.90 2.32 -13.52
CA GLY A 146 -3.34 1.54 -14.61
C GLY A 146 -2.50 2.33 -15.61
N GLU A 147 -2.58 3.67 -15.60
CA GLU A 147 -1.77 4.55 -16.43
C GLU A 147 -1.12 5.68 -15.63
N ARG A 148 -1.94 6.48 -14.94
CA ARG A 148 -1.49 7.63 -14.15
C ARG A 148 -1.11 7.18 -12.76
N VAL A 149 -0.01 7.71 -12.24
CA VAL A 149 0.53 7.39 -10.91
C VAL A 149 0.44 8.63 -10.03
N TRP A 150 -0.05 8.47 -8.79
CA TRP A 150 -0.04 9.52 -7.78
C TRP A 150 0.46 9.00 -6.43
N ILE A 151 0.88 9.93 -5.57
CA ILE A 151 1.31 9.61 -4.22
C ILE A 151 0.09 9.24 -3.39
N TRP A 152 0.18 8.15 -2.65
CA TRP A 152 -0.84 7.74 -1.69
C TRP A 152 -0.95 8.79 -0.57
N SER A 153 -2.17 9.29 -0.31
CA SER A 153 -2.39 10.50 0.50
C SER A 153 -1.78 10.47 1.90
N GLU A 154 -1.69 9.28 2.48
CA GLU A 154 -1.20 8.97 3.81
C GLU A 154 0.29 9.27 3.98
N VAL A 155 1.06 9.14 2.89
CA VAL A 155 2.51 9.36 2.90
C VAL A 155 2.89 10.68 2.25
N GLU A 156 1.96 11.34 1.56
CA GLU A 156 2.20 12.53 0.73
C GLU A 156 2.96 13.61 1.51
N LYS A 157 2.48 13.99 2.70
CA LYS A 157 3.11 15.01 3.53
C LYS A 157 4.59 14.69 3.80
N VAL A 158 4.90 13.45 4.15
CA VAL A 158 6.28 13.03 4.46
C VAL A 158 7.10 12.89 3.19
N LEU A 159 6.53 12.35 2.12
CA LEU A 159 7.25 12.21 0.85
C LEU A 159 7.65 13.59 0.29
N LEU A 160 6.74 14.57 0.32
CA LEU A 160 7.01 15.94 -0.13
C LEU A 160 8.02 16.66 0.77
N GLN A 161 7.98 16.43 2.09
CA GLN A 161 8.98 16.97 3.01
C GLN A 161 10.41 16.55 2.63
N TYR A 162 10.59 15.32 2.14
CA TYR A 162 11.89 14.77 1.74
C TYR A 162 12.15 14.86 0.22
N LYS A 163 11.29 15.53 -0.57
CA LYS A 163 11.41 15.60 -2.04
C LYS A 163 12.83 15.96 -2.49
N ASN A 164 13.40 17.03 -1.94
CA ASN A 164 14.73 17.52 -2.34
C ASN A 164 15.86 16.52 -2.03
N SER A 165 15.72 15.71 -0.99
CA SER A 165 16.70 14.69 -0.63
C SER A 165 16.76 13.55 -1.67
N PHE A 166 15.70 13.32 -2.45
CA PHE A 166 15.74 12.35 -3.55
C PHE A 166 16.49 12.86 -4.79
N TYR A 167 16.79 14.16 -4.90
CA TYR A 167 17.63 14.71 -5.98
C TYR A 167 19.09 14.85 -5.59
N GLN A 168 19.37 14.95 -4.30
CA GLN A 168 20.72 15.04 -3.78
C GLN A 168 21.31 13.63 -3.77
N GLY A 169 22.19 13.33 -4.73
CA GLY A 169 23.03 12.13 -4.65
C GLY A 169 23.79 12.18 -3.34
N GLY A 170 23.52 11.24 -2.42
CA GLY A 170 24.27 11.12 -1.19
C GLY A 170 25.76 11.02 -1.52
N GLU A 171 26.55 11.90 -0.90
CA GLU A 171 28.03 11.90 -0.96
C GLU A 171 28.62 10.53 -0.62
#